data_AF-A0A6A0H609-F1
#
_entry.id   AF-A0A6A0H609-F1
#
_cell.length_a   1.000
_cell.length_b   1.000
_cell.length_c   1.000
_cell.angle_alpha   90.00
_cell.angle_beta   90.00
_cell.angle_gamma   90.00
#
_symmetry.space_group_name_H-M   'P 1'
#
loop_
_entity.id
_entity.type
_entity.pdbx_description
1 polymer ?
#
loop_
_entity_poly.entity_id
_entity_poly.type
_entity_poly.pdbx_seq_one_letter_code
_entity_poly.pdbx_strand_id
1 'polypeptide(L)'
;MECFVTFEVTARIKKGCNTLTVAARIKHYCCSQVSCMNNVCGMVPFHSPDHPDQFYRLWTSLFIHAGVFHLAITLFLQFFCMRDLEKLAGPVRIGLIYIISGIAGNLASAIFVPYRAEVGPSGSQFGLLACLFVEVINCWPLIRHPWSALGRLVGLTGALFLIGLLPWVDNYAHIFGFIFGFLLSYALLPFVSFGPYDRRRKVLLIWVCLLAVLVMLSALIILFYVTPIYECKICEYLNCIPLTSELCAEQNINFNRKHHNLI
;
A
#
# COMPACT_ATOMS: atom_id res chain seq x y z
N MET A 1 -11.91 -8.34 -8.96
CA MET A 1 -11.65 -9.42 -9.95
C MET A 1 -10.24 -9.20 -10.44
N GLU A 2 -9.31 -10.09 -10.08
CA GLU A 2 -7.92 -9.96 -10.55
C GLU A 2 -7.75 -10.93 -11.72
N CYS A 3 -7.38 -10.39 -12.88
CA CYS A 3 -7.14 -11.18 -14.08
C CYS A 3 -5.65 -11.29 -14.30
N PHE A 4 -5.14 -12.52 -14.25
CA PHE A 4 -3.72 -12.80 -14.45
C PHE A 4 -3.49 -13.42 -15.82
N VAL A 5 -2.33 -13.10 -16.39
CA VAL A 5 -1.84 -13.73 -17.61
C VAL A 5 -0.82 -14.78 -17.20
N THR A 6 -1.17 -16.05 -17.39
CA THR A 6 -0.24 -17.17 -17.17
C THR A 6 0.19 -17.77 -18.51
N PHE A 7 1.50 -18.00 -18.67
CA PHE A 7 2.06 -18.68 -19.83
C PHE A 7 2.08 -20.19 -19.58
N GLU A 8 1.21 -20.92 -20.27
CA GLU A 8 1.23 -22.38 -20.23
C GLU A 8 1.97 -22.88 -21.48
N VAL A 9 3.11 -23.54 -21.27
CA VAL A 9 3.90 -24.17 -22.32
C VAL A 9 3.52 -25.65 -22.36
N THR A 10 2.70 -26.02 -23.35
CA THR A 10 2.33 -27.43 -23.53
C THR A 10 3.19 -28.04 -24.63
N ALA A 11 4.00 -29.03 -24.26
CA ALA A 11 4.70 -29.88 -25.22
C ALA A 11 3.80 -31.08 -25.57
N ARG A 12 3.45 -31.24 -26.85
CA ARG A 12 2.81 -32.47 -27.34
C ARG A 12 3.76 -33.23 -28.26
N ILE A 13 3.94 -34.51 -27.96
CA ILE A 13 4.54 -35.47 -28.88
C ILE A 13 3.42 -35.99 -29.78
N LYS A 14 3.45 -35.65 -31.07
CA LYS A 14 2.49 -36.16 -32.05
C LYS A 14 2.73 -37.67 -32.23
N LYS A 15 1.68 -38.51 -32.24
CA LYS A 15 1.80 -39.94 -32.59
C LYS A 15 2.49 -40.03 -33.96
N GLY A 16 3.70 -40.61 -34.00
CA GLY A 16 4.64 -40.51 -35.13
C GLY A 16 6.04 -39.96 -34.79
N CYS A 17 6.29 -39.60 -33.53
CA CYS A 17 7.59 -39.55 -32.83
C CYS A 17 8.82 -38.89 -33.50
N ASN A 18 8.68 -37.93 -34.44
CA ASN A 18 9.83 -37.19 -34.98
C ASN A 18 9.69 -35.65 -34.88
N THR A 19 8.70 -35.11 -34.17
CA THR A 19 8.56 -33.64 -34.04
C THR A 19 7.94 -33.26 -32.69
N LEU A 20 8.68 -32.50 -31.90
CA LEU A 20 8.20 -31.85 -30.68
C LEU A 20 7.52 -30.53 -31.06
N THR A 21 6.22 -30.40 -30.83
CA THR A 21 5.52 -29.12 -30.99
C THR A 21 5.34 -28.48 -29.62
N VAL A 22 6.03 -27.36 -29.41
CA VAL A 22 5.87 -26.52 -28.22
C VAL A 22 4.87 -25.44 -28.56
N ALA A 23 3.69 -25.48 -27.92
CA ALA A 23 2.67 -24.44 -28.06
C ALA A 23 2.63 -23.63 -26.77
N ALA A 24 2.89 -22.33 -26.86
CA ALA A 24 2.61 -21.39 -25.79
C ALA A 24 1.17 -20.88 -25.95
N ARG A 25 0.31 -21.17 -24.97
CA ARG A 25 -1.02 -20.56 -24.90
C ARG A 25 -1.05 -19.54 -23.78
N ILE A 26 -1.46 -18.33 -24.14
CA ILE A 26 -1.86 -17.29 -23.19
C ILE A 26 -3.27 -17.67 -22.71
N LYS A 27 -3.40 -18.11 -21.46
CA LYS A 27 -4.71 -18.28 -20.82
C LYS A 27 -4.98 -17.09 -19.92
N HIS A 28 -6.18 -16.54 -20.06
CA HIS A 28 -6.71 -15.51 -19.17
C HIS A 28 -7.56 -16.21 -18.11
N TYR A 29 -7.13 -16.10 -16.85
CA TYR A 29 -7.92 -16.54 -15.71
C TYR A 29 -8.36 -15.30 -14.95
N CYS A 30 -9.66 -15.07 -14.85
CA CYS A 30 -10.21 -14.04 -13.96
C CYS A 30 -10.73 -14.73 -12.70
N CYS A 31 -10.03 -14.56 -11.60
CA CYS A 31 -10.47 -15.04 -10.29
C CYS A 31 -11.32 -13.94 -9.63
N SER A 32 -12.59 -14.25 -9.35
CA SER A 32 -13.45 -13.41 -8.52
C SER A 32 -13.32 -13.74 -7.02
N GLN A 33 -12.82 -14.93 -6.69
CA GLN A 33 -12.70 -15.44 -5.32
C GLN A 33 -11.24 -15.57 -4.89
N VAL A 34 -10.94 -15.22 -3.64
CA VAL A 34 -9.57 -15.20 -3.09
C VAL A 34 -8.91 -16.58 -3.08
N SER A 35 -9.72 -17.64 -2.92
CA SER A 35 -9.27 -19.05 -2.92
C SER A 35 -8.87 -19.58 -4.31
N CYS A 36 -9.30 -18.94 -5.39
CA CYS A 36 -8.97 -19.33 -6.77
C CYS A 36 -7.48 -19.15 -7.08
N MET A 37 -6.80 -18.27 -6.33
CA MET A 37 -5.40 -17.92 -6.58
C MET A 37 -4.40 -19.02 -6.19
N ASN A 38 -4.78 -19.96 -5.31
CA ASN A 38 -3.99 -21.17 -5.08
C ASN A 38 -3.91 -22.04 -6.34
N ASN A 39 -5.04 -22.27 -7.00
CA ASN A 39 -5.13 -23.17 -8.16
C ASN A 39 -4.52 -22.57 -9.43
N VAL A 40 -4.54 -21.24 -9.56
CA VAL A 40 -4.05 -20.54 -10.76
C VAL A 40 -2.60 -20.09 -10.58
N CYS A 41 -2.27 -19.50 -9.44
CA CYS A 41 -0.98 -18.85 -9.19
C CYS A 41 -0.06 -19.64 -8.25
N GLY A 42 -0.50 -20.79 -7.72
CA GLY A 42 0.28 -21.59 -6.77
C GLY A 42 0.54 -20.89 -5.44
N MET A 43 -0.29 -19.92 -5.08
CA MET A 43 -0.14 -19.18 -3.81
C MET A 43 -0.56 -20.03 -2.62
N VAL A 44 0.09 -19.81 -1.47
CA VAL A 44 -0.17 -20.58 -0.23
C VAL A 44 -1.66 -20.55 0.10
N PRO A 45 -2.34 -21.71 0.22
CA PRO A 45 -3.76 -21.77 0.52
C PRO A 45 -4.05 -21.28 1.95
N PHE A 46 -5.31 -20.93 2.21
CA PHE A 46 -5.78 -20.70 3.58
C PHE A 46 -5.60 -21.99 4.40
N HIS A 47 -4.95 -21.88 5.54
CA HIS A 47 -4.86 -22.93 6.55
C HIS A 47 -6.19 -23.08 7.30
N SER A 48 -6.91 -21.98 7.53
CA SER A 48 -8.25 -21.97 8.13
C SER A 48 -9.18 -21.08 7.31
N PRO A 49 -10.25 -21.62 6.70
CA PRO A 49 -11.14 -20.84 5.81
C PRO A 49 -11.79 -19.62 6.45
N ASP A 50 -12.01 -19.67 7.76
CA ASP A 50 -12.69 -18.61 8.53
C ASP A 50 -11.73 -17.53 9.05
N HIS A 51 -10.41 -17.68 8.84
CA HIS A 51 -9.41 -16.76 9.35
C HIS A 51 -8.55 -16.18 8.22
N PRO A 52 -8.34 -14.85 8.21
CA PRO A 52 -7.40 -14.23 7.28
C PRO A 52 -5.96 -14.50 7.73
N ASP A 53 -5.34 -15.54 7.19
CA ASP A 53 -3.99 -16.02 7.55
C ASP A 53 -2.92 -15.73 6.47
N GLN A 54 -3.31 -15.12 5.36
CA GLN A 54 -2.44 -14.85 4.21
C GLN A 54 -1.70 -13.50 4.33
N PHE A 55 -1.00 -13.27 5.44
CA PHE A 55 -0.26 -12.03 5.70
C PHE A 55 0.81 -11.69 4.67
N TYR A 56 1.37 -12.69 4.01
CA TYR A 56 2.33 -12.49 2.94
C TYR A 56 1.77 -11.56 1.84
N ARG A 57 0.45 -11.48 1.69
CA ARG A 57 -0.23 -10.59 0.74
C ARG A 57 0.02 -9.12 1.03
N LEU A 58 0.07 -8.71 2.29
CA LEU A 58 0.34 -7.31 2.68
C LEU A 58 1.74 -6.85 2.25
N TRP A 59 2.68 -7.79 2.24
CA TRP A 59 4.04 -7.55 1.79
C TRP A 59 4.15 -7.64 0.27
N THR A 60 3.61 -8.71 -0.34
CA THR A 60 3.78 -8.94 -1.79
C THR A 60 3.05 -7.91 -2.64
N SER A 61 1.94 -7.35 -2.14
CA SER A 61 1.19 -6.30 -2.86
C SER A 61 2.04 -5.07 -3.16
N LEU A 62 3.06 -4.76 -2.36
CA LEU A 62 3.99 -3.65 -2.60
C LEU A 62 4.75 -3.79 -3.93
N PHE A 63 4.94 -5.02 -4.41
CA PHE A 63 5.70 -5.31 -5.62
C PHE A 63 4.80 -5.59 -6.84
N ILE A 64 3.53 -5.86 -6.61
CA ILE A 64 2.55 -6.15 -7.67
C ILE A 64 1.99 -4.82 -8.19
N HIS A 65 1.78 -4.71 -9.50
CA HIS A 65 1.25 -3.48 -10.11
C HIS A 65 0.13 -3.84 -11.09
N ALA A 66 -0.86 -2.95 -11.24
CA ALA A 66 -2.02 -3.17 -12.11
C ALA A 66 -1.67 -3.32 -13.61
N GLY A 67 -0.48 -2.87 -14.03
CA GLY A 67 -0.01 -3.01 -15.41
C GLY A 67 1.36 -2.36 -15.63
N VAL A 68 1.88 -2.50 -16.86
CA VAL A 68 3.24 -2.02 -17.22
C VAL A 68 3.35 -0.50 -17.11
N PHE A 69 2.32 0.26 -17.51
CA PHE A 69 2.31 1.72 -17.37
C PHE A 69 2.32 2.15 -15.90
N HIS A 70 1.51 1.50 -15.05
CA HIS A 70 1.48 1.78 -13.61
C HIS A 70 2.85 1.50 -12.97
N LEU A 71 3.48 0.38 -13.35
CA LEU A 71 4.84 0.04 -12.91
C LEU A 71 5.87 1.10 -13.34
N ALA A 72 5.86 1.50 -14.61
CA ALA A 72 6.83 2.46 -15.15
C ALA A 72 6.75 3.81 -14.43
N ILE A 73 5.54 4.34 -14.22
CA ILE A 73 5.32 5.61 -13.50
C ILE A 73 5.74 5.48 -12.03
N THR A 74 5.36 4.37 -11.38
CA THR A 74 5.71 4.12 -9.98
C THR A 74 7.22 4.07 -9.78
N LEU A 75 7.93 3.31 -10.63
CA LEU A 75 9.40 3.21 -10.55
C LEU A 75 10.08 4.54 -10.86
N PHE A 76 9.56 5.31 -11.81
CA PHE A 76 10.07 6.64 -12.12
C PHE A 76 9.97 7.55 -10.88
N LEU A 77 8.76 7.74 -10.34
CA LEU A 77 8.52 8.58 -9.16
C LEU A 77 9.35 8.12 -7.96
N GLN A 78 9.37 6.80 -7.72
CA GLN A 78 10.12 6.20 -6.64
C GLN A 78 11.62 6.44 -6.78
N PHE A 79 12.18 6.30 -7.98
CA PHE A 79 13.60 6.55 -8.22
C PHE A 79 13.99 8.00 -7.92
N PHE A 80 13.19 8.99 -8.34
CA PHE A 80 13.49 10.39 -8.07
C PHE A 80 13.38 10.73 -6.59
N CYS A 81 12.33 10.27 -5.89
CA CYS A 81 12.15 10.57 -4.47
C CYS A 81 13.13 9.79 -3.58
N MET A 82 13.32 8.49 -3.81
CA MET A 82 14.19 7.66 -2.96
C MET A 82 15.66 8.00 -3.12
N ARG A 83 16.14 8.33 -4.33
CA ARG A 83 17.57 8.55 -4.57
C ARG A 83 18.17 9.61 -3.64
N ASP A 84 17.45 10.71 -3.43
CA ASP A 84 17.96 11.82 -2.62
C ASP A 84 17.80 11.52 -1.12
N LEU A 85 16.70 10.87 -0.72
CA LEU A 85 16.47 10.39 0.65
C LEU A 85 17.50 9.32 1.07
N GLU A 86 17.84 8.38 0.19
CA GLU A 86 18.82 7.32 0.46
C GLU A 86 20.22 7.88 0.61
N LYS A 87 20.61 8.89 -0.18
CA LYS A 87 21.90 9.58 -0.03
C LYS A 87 22.01 10.30 1.31
N LEU A 88 20.90 10.88 1.79
CA LEU A 88 20.87 11.64 3.03
C LEU A 88 20.85 10.71 4.27
N ALA A 89 19.92 9.74 4.29
CA ALA A 89 19.64 8.95 5.46
C ALA A 89 20.32 7.57 5.46
N GLY A 90 20.69 7.06 4.29
CA GLY A 90 21.19 5.71 4.06
C GLY A 90 20.09 4.74 3.61
N PRO A 91 20.44 3.72 2.80
CA PRO A 91 19.46 2.83 2.17
C PRO A 91 18.67 1.98 3.17
N VAL A 92 19.30 1.54 4.27
CA VAL A 92 18.63 0.69 5.27
C VAL A 92 17.47 1.42 5.95
N ARG A 93 17.66 2.68 6.34
CA ARG A 93 16.61 3.45 7.03
C ARG A 93 15.45 3.79 6.11
N ILE A 94 15.75 4.21 4.88
CA ILE A 94 14.71 4.49 3.88
C ILE A 94 13.97 3.22 3.49
N GLY A 95 14.67 2.09 3.33
CA GLY A 95 14.06 0.79 3.10
C GLY A 95 13.09 0.38 4.22
N LEU A 96 13.48 0.55 5.49
CA LEU A 96 12.60 0.29 6.63
C LEU A 96 11.35 1.18 6.65
N ILE A 97 11.53 2.49 6.42
CA ILE A 97 10.41 3.44 6.36
C ILE A 97 9.45 3.03 5.23
N TYR A 98 9.98 2.76 4.04
CA TYR A 98 9.20 2.40 2.85
C TYR A 98 8.40 1.11 3.06
N ILE A 99 9.04 0.05 3.55
CA ILE A 99 8.40 -1.24 3.74
C ILE A 99 7.32 -1.17 4.83
N ILE A 100 7.65 -0.63 6.01
CA ILE A 100 6.73 -0.67 7.16
C ILE A 100 5.52 0.24 6.91
N SER A 101 5.72 1.42 6.33
CA SER A 101 4.61 2.30 5.94
C SER A 101 3.70 1.66 4.90
N GLY A 102 4.27 0.95 3.92
CA GLY A 102 3.52 0.20 2.93
C GLY A 102 2.66 -0.90 3.53
N ILE A 103 3.24 -1.76 4.38
CA ILE A 103 2.51 -2.84 5.05
C ILE A 103 1.39 -2.28 5.92
N ALA A 104 1.65 -1.21 6.68
CA ALA A 104 0.65 -0.57 7.53
C ALA A 104 -0.48 0.07 6.71
N GLY A 105 -0.15 0.70 5.58
CA GLY A 105 -1.13 1.22 4.62
C GLY A 105 -2.02 0.11 4.05
N ASN A 106 -1.41 -0.97 3.54
CA ASN A 106 -2.13 -2.12 2.99
C ASN A 106 -3.02 -2.81 4.04
N LEU A 107 -2.55 -2.87 5.30
CA LEU A 107 -3.33 -3.40 6.40
C LEU A 107 -4.56 -2.53 6.68
N ALA A 108 -4.39 -1.20 6.68
CA ALA A 108 -5.52 -0.28 6.83
C ALA A 108 -6.51 -0.39 5.67
N SER A 109 -6.03 -0.45 4.42
CA SER A 109 -6.88 -0.71 3.24
C SER A 109 -7.69 -1.99 3.41
N ALA A 110 -7.05 -3.09 3.80
CA ALA A 110 -7.71 -4.38 4.01
C ALA A 110 -8.78 -4.35 5.13
N ILE A 111 -8.67 -3.45 6.09
CA ILE A 111 -9.65 -3.28 7.17
C ILE A 111 -10.84 -2.42 6.73
N PHE A 112 -10.57 -1.27 6.11
CA PHE A 112 -11.61 -0.28 5.82
C PHE A 112 -12.30 -0.52 4.47
N VAL A 113 -11.62 -1.19 3.53
CA VAL A 113 -12.13 -1.43 2.17
C VAL A 113 -11.81 -2.87 1.71
N PRO A 114 -12.28 -3.91 2.42
CA PRO A 114 -11.85 -5.30 2.26
C PRO A 114 -12.15 -5.93 0.89
N TYR A 115 -13.06 -5.35 0.12
CA TYR A 115 -13.47 -5.88 -1.19
C TYR A 115 -12.72 -5.25 -2.38
N ARG A 116 -11.79 -4.32 -2.11
CA ARG A 116 -10.96 -3.71 -3.16
C ARG A 116 -9.56 -4.28 -3.12
N ALA A 117 -9.10 -4.70 -4.29
CA ALA A 117 -7.72 -5.11 -4.48
C ALA A 117 -6.85 -3.86 -4.62
N GLU A 118 -6.01 -3.60 -3.63
CA GLU A 118 -4.92 -2.64 -3.75
C GLU A 118 -3.65 -3.33 -4.26
N VAL A 119 -2.99 -2.69 -5.22
CA VAL A 119 -1.71 -3.15 -5.76
C VAL A 119 -0.74 -1.99 -5.86
N GLY A 120 0.52 -2.26 -5.55
CA GLY A 120 1.64 -1.35 -5.71
C GLY A 120 2.03 -0.69 -4.39
N PRO A 121 3.15 0.04 -4.40
CA PRO A 121 3.74 0.60 -3.19
C PRO A 121 3.15 1.97 -2.85
N SER A 122 1.87 2.19 -3.15
CA SER A 122 1.26 3.52 -3.07
C SER A 122 1.29 4.07 -1.63
N GLY A 123 0.95 3.23 -0.63
CA GLY A 123 1.13 3.57 0.79
C GLY A 123 2.59 3.86 1.17
N SER A 124 3.55 3.11 0.63
CA SER A 124 4.98 3.37 0.85
C SER A 124 5.45 4.71 0.28
N GLN A 125 4.93 5.10 -0.88
CA GLN A 125 5.25 6.39 -1.51
C GLN A 125 4.73 7.56 -0.67
N PHE A 126 3.52 7.45 -0.10
CA PHE A 126 3.03 8.42 0.88
C PHE A 126 3.85 8.43 2.17
N GLY A 127 4.40 7.28 2.58
CA GLY A 127 5.38 7.20 3.66
C GLY A 127 6.68 7.96 3.36
N LEU A 128 7.20 7.89 2.13
CA LEU A 128 8.34 8.68 1.69
C LEU A 128 7.99 10.17 1.57
N LEU A 129 6.77 10.51 1.16
CA LEU A 129 6.29 11.89 1.15
C LEU A 129 6.31 12.46 2.56
N ALA A 130 5.82 11.72 3.55
CA ALA A 130 5.93 12.09 4.96
C ALA A 130 7.38 12.24 5.44
N CYS A 131 8.30 11.42 4.92
CA CYS A 131 9.73 11.55 5.20
C CYS A 131 10.28 12.92 4.76
N LEU A 132 9.84 13.45 3.61
CA LEU A 132 10.22 14.79 3.15
C LEU A 132 9.71 15.90 4.08
N PHE A 133 8.51 15.75 4.67
CA PHE A 133 8.03 16.70 5.68
C PHE A 133 8.95 16.73 6.91
N VAL A 134 9.32 15.55 7.42
CA VAL A 134 10.21 15.44 8.57
C VAL A 134 11.58 16.03 8.26
N GLU A 135 12.10 15.84 7.05
CA GLU A 135 13.33 16.46 6.59
C GLU A 135 13.25 18.00 6.62
N VAL A 136 12.19 18.60 6.05
CA VAL A 136 11.99 20.06 6.07
C VAL A 136 11.88 20.59 7.49
N ILE A 137 11.18 19.88 8.38
CA ILE A 137 11.02 20.29 9.79
C ILE A 137 12.36 20.22 10.54
N ASN A 138 13.16 19.18 10.33
CA ASN A 138 14.46 19.04 10.99
C ASN A 138 15.50 20.03 10.46
N CYS A 139 15.48 20.30 9.15
CA CYS A 139 16.39 21.21 8.47
C CYS A 139 15.87 22.65 8.43
N TRP A 140 14.80 22.97 9.16
CA TRP A 140 14.13 24.28 9.14
C TRP A 140 15.09 25.47 9.26
N PRO A 141 16.10 25.47 10.16
CA PRO A 141 17.02 26.60 10.29
C PRO A 141 18.02 26.73 9.13
N LEU A 142 18.26 25.64 8.38
CA LEU A 142 19.21 25.60 7.26
C LEU A 142 18.55 26.01 5.93
N ILE A 143 17.22 25.90 5.84
CA ILE A 143 16.47 26.20 4.61
C ILE A 143 16.22 27.71 4.53
N ARG A 144 16.53 28.32 3.37
CA ARG A 144 16.33 29.78 3.14
C ARG A 144 14.87 30.22 3.23
N HIS A 145 13.94 29.40 2.74
CA HIS A 145 12.50 29.68 2.72
C HIS A 145 11.67 28.46 3.16
N PRO A 146 11.71 28.10 4.46
CA PRO A 146 11.13 26.85 4.95
C PRO A 146 9.60 26.80 4.80
N TRP A 147 8.92 27.93 4.99
CA TRP A 147 7.47 28.04 4.78
C TRP A 147 7.06 27.79 3.32
N SER A 148 7.88 28.21 2.35
CA SER A 148 7.61 27.94 0.94
C SER A 148 7.79 26.47 0.60
N ALA A 149 8.85 25.84 1.13
CA ALA A 149 9.09 24.40 0.98
C ALA A 149 7.97 23.57 1.61
N LEU A 150 7.57 23.89 2.84
CA LEU A 150 6.45 23.23 3.51
C LEU A 150 5.14 23.45 2.77
N GLY A 151 4.84 24.68 2.33
CA GLY A 151 3.62 24.99 1.57
C GLY A 151 3.52 24.22 0.25
N ARG A 152 4.64 24.00 -0.45
CA ARG A 152 4.69 23.15 -1.65
C ARG A 152 4.40 21.69 -1.33
N LEU A 153 4.99 21.14 -0.25
CA LEU A 153 4.73 19.77 0.18
C LEU A 153 3.27 19.57 0.62
N VAL A 154 2.71 20.52 1.38
CA VAL A 154 1.29 20.52 1.78
C VAL A 154 0.38 20.60 0.55
N GLY A 155 0.67 21.50 -0.38
CA GLY A 155 -0.09 21.63 -1.62
C GLY A 155 -0.06 20.37 -2.47
N LEU A 156 1.13 19.76 -2.63
CA LEU A 156 1.30 18.48 -3.33
C LEU A 156 0.50 17.36 -2.64
N THR A 157 0.66 17.22 -1.32
CA THR A 157 -0.02 16.19 -0.53
C THR A 157 -1.54 16.35 -0.59
N GLY A 158 -2.03 17.58 -0.46
CA GLY A 158 -3.45 17.90 -0.60
C GLY A 158 -3.98 17.56 -1.99
N ALA A 159 -3.25 17.91 -3.05
CA ALA A 159 -3.62 17.55 -4.42
C ALA A 159 -3.65 16.03 -4.62
N LEU A 160 -2.70 15.28 -4.07
CA LEU A 160 -2.66 13.82 -4.14
C LEU A 160 -3.86 13.18 -3.40
N PHE A 161 -4.21 13.66 -2.21
CA PHE A 161 -5.41 13.18 -1.50
C PHE A 161 -6.71 13.54 -2.23
N LEU A 162 -6.78 14.72 -2.87
CA LEU A 162 -7.91 15.10 -3.70
C LEU A 162 -8.04 14.20 -4.93
N ILE A 163 -6.93 13.88 -5.59
CA ILE A 163 -6.88 12.89 -6.67
C ILE A 163 -7.27 11.50 -6.15
N GLY A 164 -6.90 11.17 -4.91
CA GLY A 164 -7.25 9.89 -4.32
C GLY A 164 -8.74 9.71 -3.98
N LEU A 165 -9.54 10.77 -4.10
CA LEU A 165 -11.02 10.67 -4.07
C LEU A 165 -11.60 10.15 -5.39
N LEU A 166 -10.76 9.94 -6.41
CA LEU A 166 -11.14 9.30 -7.67
C LEU A 166 -11.25 7.77 -7.51
N PRO A 167 -12.08 7.11 -8.34
CA PRO A 167 -12.20 5.67 -8.30
C PRO A 167 -10.84 4.99 -8.56
N TRP A 168 -10.67 3.81 -7.97
CA TRP A 168 -9.46 2.95 -8.05
C TRP A 168 -8.25 3.42 -7.25
N VAL A 169 -8.36 4.56 -6.55
CA VAL A 169 -7.33 5.01 -5.61
C VAL A 169 -7.74 4.69 -4.18
N ASP A 170 -6.77 4.29 -3.36
CA ASP A 170 -7.00 3.93 -1.96
C ASP A 170 -6.41 4.97 -1.00
N ASN A 171 -7.26 5.89 -0.53
CA ASN A 171 -6.85 6.90 0.42
C ASN A 171 -6.59 6.32 1.82
N TYR A 172 -7.15 5.18 2.23
CA TYR A 172 -6.81 4.60 3.52
C TYR A 172 -5.36 4.15 3.55
N ALA A 173 -4.92 3.50 2.47
CA ALA A 173 -3.52 3.12 2.33
C ALA A 173 -2.59 4.33 2.33
N HIS A 174 -2.98 5.41 1.65
CA HIS A 174 -2.22 6.65 1.59
C HIS A 174 -2.14 7.37 2.93
N ILE A 175 -3.27 7.48 3.65
CA ILE A 175 -3.34 8.13 4.96
C ILE A 175 -2.50 7.36 5.98
N PHE A 176 -2.70 6.05 6.11
CA PHE A 176 -1.97 5.25 7.08
C PHE A 176 -0.50 5.08 6.68
N GLY A 177 -0.19 4.97 5.40
CA GLY A 177 1.17 5.02 4.88
C GLY A 177 1.88 6.34 5.25
N PHE A 178 1.21 7.48 5.09
CA PHE A 178 1.73 8.78 5.49
C PHE A 178 1.95 8.87 7.01
N ILE A 179 0.98 8.46 7.84
CA ILE A 179 1.09 8.52 9.30
C ILE A 179 2.25 7.66 9.81
N PHE A 180 2.32 6.39 9.38
CA PHE A 180 3.40 5.49 9.77
C PHE A 180 4.75 5.98 9.23
N GLY A 181 4.81 6.46 7.99
CA GLY A 181 6.00 7.08 7.43
C GLY A 181 6.48 8.28 8.24
N PHE A 182 5.59 9.18 8.63
CA PHE A 182 5.92 10.35 9.45
C PHE A 182 6.53 9.96 10.80
N LEU A 183 5.90 9.03 11.52
CA LEU A 183 6.39 8.55 12.80
C LEU A 183 7.74 7.82 12.68
N LEU A 184 7.89 6.95 11.68
CA LEU A 184 9.13 6.23 11.43
C LEU A 184 10.27 7.16 10.99
N SER A 185 9.98 8.18 10.18
CA SER A 185 10.96 9.18 9.79
C SER A 185 11.47 9.96 11.00
N TYR A 186 10.62 10.31 11.96
CA TYR A 186 11.07 10.90 13.24
C TYR A 186 11.90 9.95 14.11
N ALA A 187 11.67 8.64 14.00
CA ALA A 187 12.45 7.66 14.76
C ALA A 187 13.79 7.32 14.10
N LEU A 188 13.85 7.28 12.77
CA LEU A 188 14.96 6.65 12.02
C LEU A 188 15.87 7.62 11.28
N LEU A 189 15.43 8.82 10.93
CA LEU A 189 16.27 9.77 10.19
C LEU A 189 17.45 10.28 11.05
N PRO A 190 18.59 10.59 10.43
CA PRO A 190 19.69 11.25 11.14
C PRO A 190 19.32 12.70 11.49
N PHE A 191 19.59 13.12 12.73
CA PHE A 191 19.33 14.48 13.20
C PHE A 191 20.62 15.22 13.54
N VAL A 192 20.66 16.52 13.28
CA VAL A 192 21.70 17.43 13.77
C VAL A 192 21.30 17.90 15.17
N SER A 193 22.05 17.48 16.21
CA SER A 193 21.78 17.84 17.61
C SER A 193 22.85 18.82 18.11
N PHE A 194 22.42 19.97 18.66
CA PHE A 194 23.32 20.94 19.28
C PHE A 194 23.25 20.83 20.81
N GLY A 195 24.14 20.03 21.41
CA GLY A 195 24.28 19.92 22.88
C GLY A 195 23.51 18.77 23.56
N PRO A 196 23.75 18.56 24.88
CA PRO A 196 23.24 17.40 25.62
C PRO A 196 21.74 17.48 25.99
N TYR A 197 21.20 18.69 26.12
CA TYR A 197 19.77 18.91 26.43
C TYR A 197 18.87 18.52 25.25
N ASP A 198 19.28 18.89 24.03
CA ASP A 198 18.59 18.51 22.79
C ASP A 198 18.66 17.00 22.56
N ARG A 199 19.79 16.36 22.88
CA ARG A 199 19.93 14.90 22.75
C ARG A 199 18.90 14.12 23.57
N ARG A 200 18.65 14.49 24.84
CA ARG A 200 17.67 13.78 25.69
C ARG A 200 16.24 13.91 25.15
N ARG A 201 15.83 15.12 24.76
CA ARG A 201 14.52 15.37 24.15
C ARG A 201 14.34 14.57 22.86
N LYS A 202 15.38 14.46 22.04
CA LYS A 202 15.34 13.68 20.79
C LYS A 202 15.25 12.18 21.04
N VAL A 203 16.02 11.64 21.99
CA VAL A 203 15.89 10.22 22.38
C VAL A 203 14.49 9.92 22.89
N LEU A 204 13.93 10.81 23.72
CA LEU A 204 12.53 10.68 24.18
C LEU A 204 11.56 10.69 23.00
N LEU A 205 11.72 11.61 22.04
CA LEU A 205 10.89 11.67 20.84
C LEU A 205 10.95 10.37 20.02
N ILE A 206 12.15 9.81 19.83
CA ILE A 206 12.33 8.53 19.12
C ILE A 206 11.53 7.43 19.82
N TRP A 207 11.66 7.29 21.15
CA TRP A 207 10.92 6.28 21.91
C TRP A 207 9.40 6.49 21.84
N VAL A 208 8.94 7.74 21.92
CA VAL A 208 7.51 8.07 21.78
C VAL A 208 7.00 7.70 20.39
N CYS A 209 7.73 8.02 19.33
CA CYS A 209 7.34 7.66 17.95
C CYS A 209 7.33 6.14 17.74
N LEU A 210 8.34 5.42 18.23
CA LEU A 210 8.39 3.96 18.14
C LEU A 210 7.25 3.30 18.92
N LEU A 211 6.95 3.78 20.14
CA LEU A 211 5.82 3.31 20.92
C LEU A 211 4.49 3.58 20.21
N ALA A 212 4.31 4.77 19.64
CA ALA A 212 3.13 5.13 18.87
C ALA A 212 2.94 4.20 17.66
N VAL A 213 4.01 3.92 16.91
CA VAL A 213 3.97 2.95 15.78
C VAL A 213 3.53 1.56 16.25
N LEU A 214 4.08 1.07 17.36
CA LEU A 214 3.72 -0.25 17.91
C LEU A 214 2.26 -0.30 18.38
N VAL A 215 1.79 0.73 19.10
CA VAL A 215 0.39 0.84 19.54
C VAL A 215 -0.56 0.92 18.35
N MET A 216 -0.24 1.73 17.33
CA MET A 216 -1.08 1.84 16.14
C MET A 216 -1.11 0.56 15.34
N LEU A 217 0.05 -0.12 15.16
CA LEU A 217 0.11 -1.38 14.42
C LEU A 217 -0.65 -2.49 15.14
N SER A 218 -0.48 -2.61 16.46
CA SER A 218 -1.23 -3.59 17.25
C SER A 218 -2.73 -3.31 17.22
N ALA A 219 -3.15 -2.05 17.30
CA ALA A 219 -4.55 -1.67 17.16
C ALA A 219 -5.12 -2.07 15.79
N LEU A 220 -4.40 -1.84 14.69
CA LEU A 220 -4.82 -2.28 13.35
C LEU A 220 -4.91 -3.80 13.24
N ILE A 221 -3.95 -4.55 13.78
CA ILE A 221 -3.98 -6.02 13.78
C ILE A 221 -5.18 -6.54 14.59
N ILE A 222 -5.44 -5.96 15.77
CA ILE A 222 -6.60 -6.33 16.59
C ILE A 222 -7.90 -5.99 15.85
N LEU A 223 -7.98 -4.80 15.23
CA LEU A 223 -9.14 -4.37 14.46
C LEU A 223 -9.41 -5.32 13.28
N PHE A 224 -8.36 -5.76 12.59
CA PHE A 224 -8.44 -6.72 11.48
C PHE A 224 -9.02 -8.09 11.90
N TYR A 225 -8.69 -8.57 13.10
CA TYR A 225 -9.15 -9.88 13.57
C TYR A 225 -10.47 -9.87 14.34
N VAL A 226 -10.70 -8.84 15.17
CA VAL A 226 -11.79 -8.83 16.15
C VAL A 226 -13.01 -8.10 15.61
N THR A 227 -12.81 -7.02 14.87
CA THR A 227 -13.91 -6.16 14.36
C THR A 227 -13.66 -5.75 12.92
N PRO A 228 -13.66 -6.70 11.98
CA PRO A 228 -13.61 -6.37 10.56
C PRO A 228 -14.84 -5.51 10.20
N ILE A 229 -14.58 -4.30 9.71
CA ILE A 229 -15.61 -3.32 9.39
C ILE A 229 -16.18 -3.66 8.00
N TYR A 230 -17.05 -4.67 7.95
CA TYR A 230 -17.66 -5.10 6.68
C TYR A 230 -18.76 -4.16 6.17
N GLU A 231 -19.33 -3.34 7.04
CA GLU A 231 -20.44 -2.44 6.73
C GLU A 231 -20.20 -1.02 7.27
N CYS A 232 -19.33 -0.26 6.60
CA CYS A 232 -19.17 1.17 6.90
C CYS A 232 -19.44 2.01 5.66
N LYS A 233 -20.69 2.46 5.52
CA LYS A 233 -21.11 3.34 4.42
C LYS A 233 -20.31 4.65 4.37
N ILE A 234 -19.94 5.20 5.53
CA ILE A 234 -19.14 6.43 5.61
C ILE A 234 -17.71 6.20 5.13
N CYS A 235 -17.19 4.98 5.30
CA CYS A 235 -15.81 4.66 4.98
C CYS A 235 -15.55 4.71 3.47
N GLU A 236 -16.56 4.43 2.64
CA GLU A 236 -16.47 4.48 1.18
C GLU A 236 -16.25 5.90 0.65
N TYR A 237 -16.80 6.92 1.31
CA TYR A 237 -16.69 8.32 0.87
C TYR A 237 -15.26 8.87 0.95
N LEU A 238 -14.39 8.26 1.78
CA LEU A 238 -12.99 8.62 1.83
C LEU A 238 -12.20 8.15 0.59
N ASN A 239 -12.67 7.11 -0.12
CA ASN A 239 -12.04 6.61 -1.36
C ASN A 239 -12.82 6.98 -2.63
N CYS A 240 -14.09 7.40 -2.53
CA CYS A 240 -14.86 7.87 -3.69
C CYS A 240 -15.98 8.81 -3.26
N ILE A 241 -15.95 10.06 -3.70
CA ILE A 241 -17.10 10.97 -3.56
C ILE A 241 -18.05 10.71 -4.73
N PRO A 242 -19.32 10.37 -4.50
CA PRO A 242 -20.28 10.15 -5.57
C PRO A 242 -20.72 11.49 -6.18
N LEU A 243 -19.88 12.08 -7.05
CA LEU A 243 -20.23 13.28 -7.83
C LEU A 243 -21.29 12.97 -8.89
N THR A 244 -21.35 11.73 -9.38
CA THR A 244 -22.41 11.21 -10.25
C THR A 244 -22.77 9.77 -9.83
N SER A 245 -24.00 9.32 -10.15
CA SER A 245 -24.49 7.98 -9.75
C SER A 245 -23.68 6.82 -10.33
N GLU A 246 -22.93 7.05 -11.40
CA GLU A 246 -22.15 6.03 -12.11
C GLU A 246 -20.67 5.97 -11.68
N LEU A 247 -20.09 7.08 -11.17
CA LEU A 247 -18.63 7.22 -10.98
C LEU A 247 -18.05 6.22 -9.97
N CYS A 248 -18.81 5.92 -8.91
CA CYS A 248 -18.45 4.96 -7.88
C CYS A 248 -19.20 3.62 -8.03
N ALA A 249 -20.18 3.52 -8.93
CA ALA A 249 -21.03 2.33 -9.12
C ALA A 249 -20.30 1.18 -9.83
N GLU A 250 -19.33 1.48 -10.71
CA GLU A 250 -18.49 0.46 -11.37
C GLU A 250 -17.48 -0.23 -10.43
N GLN A 251 -17.40 0.16 -9.16
CA GLN A 251 -16.49 -0.45 -8.17
C GLN A 251 -17.00 -1.81 -7.64
N ASN A 252 -18.01 -2.41 -8.27
CA ASN A 252 -18.53 -3.75 -7.97
C ASN A 252 -18.97 -3.97 -6.50
N ILE A 253 -19.44 -2.91 -5.84
CA ILE A 253 -20.08 -3.04 -4.53
C ILE A 253 -21.58 -3.23 -4.77
N ASN A 254 -21.97 -4.50 -4.88
CA ASN A 254 -23.35 -4.89 -5.10
C ASN A 254 -24.15 -4.69 -3.80
N PHE A 255 -25.01 -3.68 -3.73
CA PHE A 255 -25.80 -3.28 -2.55
C PHE A 255 -26.88 -4.30 -2.10
N ASN A 256 -26.82 -5.55 -2.55
CA ASN A 256 -27.86 -6.54 -2.27
C ASN A 256 -27.27 -7.93 -2.04
N ARG A 257 -26.52 -8.12 -0.94
CA ARG A 257 -26.46 -9.43 -0.31
C ARG A 257 -27.70 -9.62 0.57
N LYS A 258 -28.88 -9.71 -0.05
CA LYS A 258 -29.97 -10.46 0.58
C LYS A 258 -29.54 -11.91 0.54
N HIS A 259 -29.47 -12.53 1.71
CA HIS A 259 -29.43 -13.98 1.86
C HIS A 259 -30.47 -14.61 0.92
N HIS A 260 -30.03 -15.16 -0.21
CA HIS A 260 -30.81 -16.17 -0.90
C HIS A 260 -30.70 -17.43 -0.05
N ASN A 261 -31.70 -17.60 0.82
CA ASN A 261 -32.00 -18.88 1.42
C ASN A 261 -32.10 -19.91 0.30
N LEU A 262 -31.30 -20.96 0.42
CA LEU A 262 -31.40 -22.19 -0.35
C LEU A 262 -32.80 -22.79 -0.11
N ILE A 263 -33.59 -22.87 -1.17
CA ILE A 263 -34.57 -23.94 -1.42
C ILE A 263 -34.26 -24.45 -2.83
#